data_AF-A0AAV6RD70-F1
#
_entry.id   AF-A0AAV6RD70-F1
#
_cell.length_a   1.000
_cell.length_b   1.000
_cell.length_c   1.000
_cell.angle_alpha   90.00
_cell.angle_beta   90.00
_cell.angle_gamma   90.00
#
_symmetry.space_group_name_H-M   'P 1'
#
loop_
_entity.id
_entity.type
_entity.pdbx_description
1 polymer ?
#
loop_
_entity_poly.entity_id
_entity_poly.type
_entity_poly.pdbx_seq_one_letter_code
_entity_poly.pdbx_strand_id
1 'polypeptide(L)'
;MEPQEKNHHHLGSLLLSVLFVLCSQLKFAVAGDCPADGRTWVPFQDRCYHFVHGEEDKIKSYTFERARSLCQGYELLTIQSAEENDFVIKYSPEVWKGNVNVWLGMSYDTNSDDMRWFGEDSVGFTNWEDSSSPSDLAPLDMCVALHSNTGKWENVSCLDDVENGVICEAVQKAEKVKQKPNVLLSTLVILSVVGIMGVSAVIWFLHQKHNIGSTILTAFEYHPPFRVLDTDQSCLVEAEETDSVP
;
A
#
# COMPACT_ATOMS: atom_id res chain seq x y z
N MET A 1 34.90 24.11 28.98
CA MET A 1 34.56 23.69 27.60
C MET A 1 35.33 22.41 27.30
N GLU A 2 34.76 21.36 26.71
CA GLU A 2 33.33 21.11 26.44
C GLU A 2 33.08 19.65 26.03
N PRO A 3 32.05 18.99 26.59
CA PRO A 3 31.47 17.81 25.93
C PRO A 3 29.94 17.72 26.11
N GLN A 4 29.16 18.27 25.18
CA GLN A 4 27.69 18.11 25.15
C GLN A 4 27.10 17.79 23.75
N GLU A 5 27.80 18.10 22.67
CA GLU A 5 27.25 18.08 21.31
C GLU A 5 26.78 16.69 20.82
N LYS A 6 27.57 15.63 21.05
CA LYS A 6 27.33 14.30 20.44
C LYS A 6 26.00 13.64 20.80
N ASN A 7 25.45 13.86 21.98
CA ASN A 7 24.19 13.20 22.39
C ASN A 7 22.96 13.76 21.67
N HIS A 8 22.96 15.05 21.30
CA HIS A 8 21.82 15.66 20.61
C HIS A 8 21.62 15.09 19.20
N HIS A 9 22.70 14.85 18.46
CA HIS A 9 22.62 14.30 17.10
C HIS A 9 22.05 12.87 17.05
N HIS A 10 22.40 12.00 18.00
CA HIS A 10 21.85 10.65 18.07
C HIS A 10 20.35 10.66 18.44
N LEU A 11 19.94 11.50 19.40
CA LEU A 11 18.53 11.60 19.80
C LEU A 11 17.66 12.17 18.66
N GLY A 12 18.16 13.18 17.94
CA GLY A 12 17.49 13.74 16.76
C GLY A 12 17.33 12.71 15.62
N SER A 13 18.35 11.91 15.35
CA SER A 13 18.31 10.85 14.33
C SER A 13 17.30 9.73 14.67
N LEU A 14 17.21 9.35 15.96
CA LEU A 14 16.21 8.40 16.44
C LEU A 14 14.79 8.96 16.33
N LEU A 15 14.57 10.23 16.68
CA LEU A 15 13.26 10.89 16.49
C LEU A 15 12.87 10.98 15.01
N LEU A 16 13.80 11.34 14.12
CA LEU A 16 13.52 11.46 12.69
C LEU A 16 13.17 10.12 12.05
N SER A 17 13.89 9.05 12.43
CA SER A 17 13.61 7.68 11.93
C SER A 17 12.32 7.09 12.50
N VAL A 18 11.99 7.35 13.77
CA VAL A 18 10.68 6.98 14.34
C VAL A 18 9.54 7.73 13.65
N LEU A 19 9.69 9.03 13.37
CA LEU A 19 8.70 9.80 12.60
C LEU A 19 8.55 9.29 11.16
N PHE A 20 9.66 8.94 10.49
CA PHE A 20 9.62 8.38 9.14
C PHE A 20 8.92 7.02 9.10
N VAL A 21 9.17 6.15 10.10
CA VAL A 21 8.46 4.86 10.25
C VAL A 21 6.97 5.08 10.56
N LEU A 22 6.62 5.97 11.49
CA LEU A 22 5.21 6.29 11.78
C LEU A 22 4.47 6.83 10.55
N CYS A 23 5.14 7.65 9.73
CA CYS A 23 4.57 8.22 8.51
C CYS A 23 4.47 7.19 7.37
N SER A 24 5.42 6.24 7.26
CA SER A 24 5.32 5.16 6.27
C SER A 24 4.22 4.14 6.61
N GLN A 25 4.05 3.83 7.90
CA GLN A 25 2.92 3.01 8.41
C GLN A 25 1.55 3.72 8.26
N LEU A 26 1.53 5.02 7.99
CA LEU A 26 0.28 5.77 7.74
C LEU A 26 -0.23 5.65 6.30
N LYS A 27 0.56 5.07 5.37
CA LYS A 27 0.14 4.82 3.98
C LYS A 27 -0.61 3.49 3.80
N PHE A 28 -1.51 3.15 4.73
CA PHE A 28 -2.56 2.17 4.43
C PHE A 28 -3.61 2.83 3.54
N ALA A 29 -3.47 2.65 2.23
CA ALA A 29 -4.57 2.85 1.31
C ALA A 29 -5.66 1.83 1.68
N VAL A 30 -6.79 2.32 2.18
CA VAL A 30 -7.98 1.50 2.41
C VAL A 30 -8.64 1.29 1.05
N ALA A 31 -8.25 0.23 0.36
CA ALA A 31 -9.04 -0.28 -0.76
C ALA A 31 -10.46 -0.58 -0.24
N GLY A 32 -11.47 -0.13 -0.98
CA GLY A 32 -12.87 -0.40 -0.66
C GLY A 32 -13.36 -1.67 -1.34
N ASP A 33 -14.50 -2.19 -0.87
CA ASP A 33 -15.08 -3.40 -1.45
C ASP A 33 -15.87 -3.09 -2.74
N CYS A 34 -15.74 -3.97 -3.72
CA CYS A 34 -16.58 -3.97 -4.92
C CYS A 34 -18.02 -4.43 -4.62
N PRO A 35 -19.00 -4.15 -5.50
CA PRO A 35 -20.39 -4.53 -5.25
C PRO A 35 -20.60 -6.05 -5.18
N ALA A 36 -21.06 -6.54 -4.03
CA ALA A 36 -21.45 -7.95 -3.86
C ALA A 36 -22.88 -8.23 -4.37
N ASP A 37 -23.14 -7.93 -5.64
CA ASP A 37 -24.48 -8.02 -6.28
C ASP A 37 -24.69 -9.29 -7.15
N GLY A 38 -23.69 -10.17 -7.20
CA GLY A 38 -23.71 -11.40 -7.99
C GLY A 38 -23.01 -11.29 -9.35
N ARG A 39 -22.56 -10.09 -9.75
CA ARG A 39 -21.63 -9.92 -10.88
C ARG A 39 -20.19 -10.22 -10.46
N THR A 40 -19.36 -10.65 -11.41
CA THR A 40 -17.91 -10.74 -11.23
C THR A 40 -17.28 -9.35 -11.42
N TRP A 41 -16.90 -8.69 -10.33
CA TRP A 41 -16.22 -7.39 -10.35
C TRP A 41 -14.72 -7.54 -10.20
N VAL A 42 -13.96 -6.78 -10.98
CA VAL A 42 -12.49 -6.72 -10.97
C VAL A 42 -12.07 -5.38 -10.33
N PRO A 43 -11.40 -5.37 -9.17
CA PRO A 43 -10.92 -4.14 -8.55
C PRO A 43 -9.69 -3.60 -9.28
N PHE A 44 -9.68 -2.31 -9.58
CA PHE A 44 -8.49 -1.60 -10.04
C PHE A 44 -8.49 -0.17 -9.50
N GLN A 45 -7.36 0.24 -8.90
CA GLN A 45 -7.23 1.47 -8.10
C GLN A 45 -8.34 1.58 -7.04
N ASP A 46 -9.19 2.60 -7.09
CA ASP A 46 -10.35 2.85 -6.22
C ASP A 46 -11.70 2.59 -6.90
N ARG A 47 -11.70 1.97 -8.10
CA ARG A 47 -12.91 1.59 -8.86
C ARG A 47 -12.97 0.07 -9.08
N CYS A 48 -14.09 -0.38 -9.64
CA CYS A 48 -14.46 -1.77 -9.84
C CYS A 48 -15.11 -1.94 -11.21
N TYR A 49 -14.65 -2.93 -11.98
CA TYR A 49 -14.99 -3.09 -13.39
C TYR A 49 -15.66 -4.46 -13.60
N HIS A 50 -16.83 -4.48 -14.23
CA HIS A 50 -17.54 -5.70 -14.60
C HIS A 50 -17.63 -5.82 -16.12
N PHE A 51 -16.79 -6.70 -16.67
CA PHE A 51 -16.76 -7.05 -18.09
C PHE A 51 -17.93 -7.97 -18.40
N VAL A 52 -18.87 -7.52 -19.24
CA VAL A 52 -20.08 -8.30 -19.56
C VAL A 52 -19.73 -9.43 -20.53
N HIS A 53 -20.07 -10.66 -20.17
CA HIS A 53 -19.78 -11.85 -20.98
C HIS A 53 -21.00 -12.78 -21.15
N GLY A 54 -20.90 -13.69 -22.12
CA GLY A 54 -21.87 -14.76 -22.29
C GLY A 54 -21.60 -15.98 -21.43
N GLU A 55 -22.40 -17.02 -21.65
CA GLU A 55 -22.02 -18.40 -21.35
C GLU A 55 -21.01 -18.88 -22.42
N GLU A 56 -20.12 -19.81 -22.07
CA GLU A 56 -19.09 -20.40 -22.95
C GLU A 56 -18.04 -19.44 -23.57
N ASP A 57 -17.57 -18.45 -22.80
CA ASP A 57 -16.47 -17.53 -23.17
C ASP A 57 -16.69 -16.76 -24.49
N LYS A 58 -17.94 -16.69 -24.96
CA LYS A 58 -18.34 -16.02 -26.19
C LYS A 58 -18.55 -14.55 -25.92
N ILE A 59 -17.94 -13.74 -26.78
CA ILE A 59 -18.15 -12.30 -26.87
C ILE A 59 -19.66 -12.06 -27.05
N LYS A 60 -20.24 -11.26 -26.17
CA LYS A 60 -21.54 -10.64 -26.40
C LYS A 60 -21.31 -9.17 -26.62
N SER A 61 -21.26 -8.81 -27.89
CA SER A 61 -21.40 -7.45 -28.36
C SER A 61 -22.84 -6.98 -28.10
N TYR A 62 -23.04 -5.67 -27.93
CA TYR A 62 -24.36 -5.05 -27.79
C TYR A 62 -24.37 -3.65 -28.42
N THR A 63 -25.52 -3.16 -28.88
CA THR A 63 -25.70 -1.75 -29.26
C THR A 63 -25.51 -0.81 -28.05
N PHE A 64 -25.23 0.48 -28.30
CA PHE A 64 -24.92 1.45 -27.25
C PHE A 64 -26.05 1.66 -26.23
N GLU A 65 -27.31 1.77 -26.69
CA GLU A 65 -28.47 1.83 -25.79
C GLU A 65 -28.54 0.59 -24.89
N ARG A 66 -28.28 -0.59 -25.47
CA ARG A 66 -28.29 -1.85 -24.72
C ARG A 66 -27.14 -1.90 -23.72
N ALA A 67 -25.95 -1.42 -24.06
CA ALA A 67 -24.82 -1.27 -23.14
C ALA A 67 -25.18 -0.42 -21.91
N ARG A 68 -25.75 0.77 -22.14
CA ARG A 68 -26.23 1.66 -21.06
C ARG A 68 -27.28 0.98 -20.16
N SER A 69 -28.17 0.17 -20.74
CA SER A 69 -29.17 -0.58 -19.96
C SER A 69 -28.59 -1.73 -19.11
N LEU A 70 -27.48 -2.34 -19.53
CA LEU A 70 -26.80 -3.42 -18.79
C LEU A 70 -26.05 -2.91 -17.56
N CYS A 71 -25.55 -1.67 -17.66
CA CYS A 71 -24.89 -0.95 -16.58
C CYS A 71 -25.85 -0.09 -15.74
N GLN A 72 -27.18 -0.25 -15.87
CA GLN A 72 -28.14 0.52 -15.09
C GLN A 72 -27.93 0.32 -13.57
N GLY A 73 -27.78 1.44 -12.83
CA GLY A 73 -27.40 1.45 -11.41
C GLY A 73 -25.89 1.58 -11.15
N TYR A 74 -25.11 1.65 -12.24
CA TYR A 74 -23.66 1.78 -12.31
C TYR A 74 -23.29 2.74 -13.45
N GLU A 75 -22.00 2.93 -13.71
CA GLU A 75 -21.49 3.70 -14.85
C GLU A 75 -21.16 2.77 -16.03
N LEU A 76 -21.11 3.34 -17.25
CA LEU A 76 -20.53 2.70 -18.44
C LEU A 76 -19.09 3.20 -18.58
N LEU A 77 -18.17 2.31 -18.97
CA LEU A 77 -16.72 2.44 -18.81
C LEU A 77 -16.11 3.87 -18.77
N THR A 78 -15.62 4.20 -17.57
CA THR A 78 -14.57 5.16 -17.23
C THR A 78 -13.30 5.06 -18.07
N ILE A 79 -12.68 6.17 -18.51
CA ILE A 79 -11.20 6.22 -18.62
C ILE A 79 -10.67 7.61 -18.20
N GLN A 80 -10.20 7.72 -16.96
CA GLN A 80 -9.59 8.94 -16.39
C GLN A 80 -8.05 8.93 -16.43
N SER A 81 -7.41 7.78 -16.70
CA SER A 81 -5.94 7.64 -16.70
C SER A 81 -5.39 6.72 -17.78
N ALA A 82 -4.11 6.88 -18.10
CA ALA A 82 -3.39 5.98 -19.01
C ALA A 82 -3.28 4.57 -18.42
N GLU A 83 -3.09 4.47 -17.10
CA GLU A 83 -2.99 3.23 -16.33
C GLU A 83 -4.28 2.41 -16.36
N GLU A 84 -5.44 3.09 -16.33
CA GLU A 84 -6.79 2.50 -16.48
C GLU A 84 -7.04 2.02 -17.91
N ASN A 85 -6.69 2.83 -18.92
CA ASN A 85 -6.70 2.42 -20.32
C ASN A 85 -5.86 1.15 -20.54
N ASP A 86 -4.66 1.11 -19.94
CA ASP A 86 -3.74 -0.02 -19.97
C ASP A 86 -4.27 -1.25 -19.24
N PHE A 87 -5.00 -1.07 -18.13
CA PHE A 87 -5.65 -2.14 -17.39
C PHE A 87 -6.78 -2.79 -18.23
N VAL A 88 -7.66 -1.98 -18.82
CA VAL A 88 -8.78 -2.45 -19.65
C VAL A 88 -8.29 -3.34 -20.80
N ILE A 89 -7.28 -2.90 -21.56
CA ILE A 89 -6.75 -3.69 -22.69
C ILE A 89 -5.99 -4.96 -22.26
N LYS A 90 -5.36 -4.95 -21.08
CA LYS A 90 -4.64 -6.14 -20.56
C LYS A 90 -5.59 -7.18 -19.99
N TYR A 91 -6.72 -6.74 -19.41
CA TYR A 91 -7.70 -7.64 -18.80
C TYR A 91 -8.76 -8.17 -19.81
N SER A 92 -9.10 -7.39 -20.85
CA SER A 92 -10.10 -7.81 -21.86
C SER A 92 -9.88 -9.23 -22.43
N PRO A 93 -8.64 -9.68 -22.74
CA PRO A 93 -8.39 -11.05 -23.24
C PRO A 93 -8.61 -12.17 -22.21
N GLU A 94 -8.72 -11.87 -20.91
CA GLU A 94 -9.09 -12.86 -19.88
C GLU A 94 -10.59 -13.21 -19.94
N VAL A 95 -11.41 -12.32 -20.50
CA VAL A 95 -12.88 -12.42 -20.55
C VAL A 95 -13.39 -12.71 -21.97
N TRP A 96 -12.74 -12.16 -22.99
CA TRP A 96 -13.22 -12.17 -24.37
C TRP A 96 -12.19 -12.79 -25.32
N LYS A 97 -12.60 -13.83 -26.05
CA LYS A 97 -11.74 -14.56 -27.01
C LYS A 97 -11.65 -13.84 -28.36
N GLY A 98 -10.81 -12.81 -28.43
CA GLY A 98 -10.49 -12.09 -29.66
C GLY A 98 -10.23 -10.60 -29.40
N ASN A 99 -10.10 -9.82 -30.47
CA ASN A 99 -10.13 -8.37 -30.37
C ASN A 99 -11.60 -7.93 -30.36
N VAL A 100 -11.97 -7.06 -29.43
CA VAL A 100 -13.35 -6.59 -29.22
C VAL A 100 -13.29 -5.10 -28.94
N ASN A 101 -13.87 -4.27 -29.81
CA ASN A 101 -13.99 -2.86 -29.49
C ASN A 101 -15.02 -2.71 -28.34
N VAL A 102 -14.76 -1.80 -27.41
CA VAL A 102 -15.48 -1.66 -26.13
C VAL A 102 -16.17 -0.31 -26.07
N TRP A 103 -17.46 -0.29 -25.72
CA TRP A 103 -18.18 0.97 -25.50
C TRP A 103 -17.59 1.75 -24.33
N LEU A 104 -17.18 2.99 -24.59
CA LEU A 104 -16.84 3.95 -23.55
C LEU A 104 -18.11 4.63 -23.03
N GLY A 105 -18.07 5.15 -21.80
CA GLY A 105 -19.15 5.93 -21.20
C GLY A 105 -19.34 7.33 -21.80
N MET A 106 -18.98 7.56 -23.07
CA MET A 106 -18.88 8.88 -23.69
C MET A 106 -19.78 9.03 -24.93
N SER A 107 -20.44 10.18 -25.03
CA SER A 107 -21.16 10.64 -26.23
C SER A 107 -21.00 12.14 -26.41
N TYR A 108 -21.30 12.64 -27.62
CA TYR A 108 -21.35 14.08 -27.89
C TYR A 108 -22.54 14.74 -27.17
N ASP A 109 -22.31 15.90 -26.55
CA ASP A 109 -23.36 16.72 -25.93
C ASP A 109 -23.63 17.99 -26.76
N THR A 110 -24.86 18.04 -27.29
CA THR A 110 -25.40 19.14 -28.09
C THR A 110 -25.45 20.51 -27.38
N ASN A 111 -25.34 20.55 -26.05
CA ASN A 111 -25.42 21.78 -25.26
C ASN A 111 -24.06 22.48 -25.12
N SER A 112 -22.97 21.72 -25.22
CA SER A 112 -21.58 22.18 -25.01
C SER A 112 -20.69 22.07 -26.25
N ASP A 113 -21.16 21.37 -27.30
CA ASP A 113 -20.40 21.12 -28.53
C ASP A 113 -19.12 20.30 -28.28
N ASP A 114 -19.15 19.41 -27.28
CA ASP A 114 -18.03 18.56 -26.88
C ASP A 114 -18.44 17.10 -26.56
N MET A 115 -17.45 16.22 -26.47
CA MET A 115 -17.60 14.83 -26.03
C MET A 115 -17.58 14.77 -24.51
N ARG A 116 -18.56 14.08 -23.89
CA ARG A 116 -18.73 14.05 -22.43
C ARG A 116 -18.96 12.65 -21.88
N TRP A 117 -18.36 12.39 -20.73
CA TRP A 117 -18.65 11.21 -19.90
C TRP A 117 -20.06 11.28 -19.30
N PHE A 118 -20.76 10.15 -19.21
CA PHE A 118 -22.05 10.09 -18.52
C PHE A 118 -21.89 10.22 -17.01
N GLY A 119 -22.28 11.38 -16.47
CA GLY A 119 -22.32 11.64 -15.02
C GLY A 119 -21.12 12.39 -14.46
N GLU A 120 -20.15 12.79 -15.30
CA GLU A 120 -18.95 13.53 -14.88
C GLU A 120 -18.77 14.85 -15.69
N ASP A 121 -18.21 15.86 -15.04
CA ASP A 121 -18.16 17.24 -15.55
C ASP A 121 -16.99 17.54 -16.51
N SER A 122 -16.01 16.64 -16.69
CA SER A 122 -14.86 16.89 -17.58
C SER A 122 -14.14 15.64 -18.07
N VAL A 123 -13.76 15.61 -19.34
CA VAL A 123 -12.85 14.60 -19.91
C VAL A 123 -11.40 15.00 -19.61
N GLY A 124 -10.81 14.40 -18.56
CA GLY A 124 -9.43 14.71 -18.12
C GLY A 124 -8.32 13.97 -18.88
N PHE A 125 -8.63 12.82 -19.49
CA PHE A 125 -7.70 11.99 -20.26
C PHE A 125 -8.34 11.59 -21.59
N THR A 126 -7.51 11.43 -22.63
CA THR A 126 -7.96 10.97 -23.97
C THR A 126 -6.89 10.15 -24.65
N ASN A 127 -7.27 9.05 -25.33
CA ASN A 127 -6.35 8.28 -26.18
C ASN A 127 -6.91 8.04 -27.59
N TRP A 128 -7.35 9.09 -28.26
CA TRP A 128 -7.86 9.07 -29.64
C TRP A 128 -6.91 8.39 -30.63
N GLU A 129 -7.46 7.66 -31.59
CA GLU A 129 -6.76 7.18 -32.79
C GLU A 129 -6.48 8.35 -33.74
N ASP A 130 -5.32 8.39 -34.40
CA ASP A 130 -4.87 9.58 -35.15
C ASP A 130 -5.79 9.95 -36.34
N SER A 131 -6.61 9.01 -36.82
CA SER A 131 -7.62 9.22 -37.87
C SER A 131 -9.07 9.35 -37.37
N SER A 132 -9.31 9.39 -36.05
CA SER A 132 -10.67 9.40 -35.46
C SER A 132 -11.42 10.74 -35.55
N SER A 133 -10.85 11.75 -36.21
CA SER A 133 -11.52 13.02 -36.51
C SER A 133 -12.88 12.77 -37.18
N PRO A 134 -13.96 13.45 -36.76
CA PRO A 134 -15.32 13.16 -37.22
C PRO A 134 -15.42 13.27 -38.75
N SER A 135 -15.58 12.11 -39.39
CA SER A 135 -15.60 11.96 -40.84
C SER A 135 -17.04 11.93 -41.34
N ASP A 136 -17.52 13.06 -41.84
CA ASP A 136 -18.84 13.29 -42.49
C ASP A 136 -20.12 12.94 -41.70
N LEU A 137 -20.00 12.33 -40.50
CA LEU A 137 -21.11 12.05 -39.59
C LEU A 137 -21.64 13.32 -38.92
N ALA A 138 -22.96 13.36 -38.66
CA ALA A 138 -23.57 14.40 -37.85
C ALA A 138 -23.12 14.27 -36.38
N PRO A 139 -22.63 15.33 -35.70
CA PRO A 139 -22.13 15.23 -34.32
C PRO A 139 -23.12 14.66 -33.31
N LEU A 140 -24.41 14.92 -33.52
CA LEU A 140 -25.53 14.60 -32.63
C LEU A 140 -25.61 13.12 -32.23
N ASP A 141 -25.15 12.23 -33.10
CA ASP A 141 -25.30 10.78 -32.98
C ASP A 141 -23.95 10.05 -32.77
N MET A 142 -22.93 10.77 -32.28
CA MET A 142 -21.59 10.21 -32.05
C MET A 142 -21.39 9.64 -30.64
N CYS A 143 -20.94 8.38 -30.62
CA CYS A 143 -20.53 7.59 -29.48
C CYS A 143 -19.05 7.20 -29.63
N VAL A 144 -18.43 6.68 -28.57
CA VAL A 144 -16.99 6.37 -28.57
C VAL A 144 -16.72 4.91 -28.21
N ALA A 145 -15.85 4.26 -28.97
CA ALA A 145 -15.39 2.91 -28.72
C ALA A 145 -13.87 2.86 -28.54
N LEU A 146 -13.38 2.00 -27.62
CA LEU A 146 -11.97 1.69 -27.44
C LEU A 146 -11.61 0.40 -28.17
N HIS A 147 -10.51 0.41 -28.93
CA HIS A 147 -9.91 -0.77 -29.57
C HIS A 147 -9.13 -1.59 -28.53
N SER A 148 -9.57 -2.81 -28.20
CA SER A 148 -8.94 -3.61 -27.12
C SER A 148 -7.50 -4.05 -27.40
N ASN A 149 -7.01 -3.92 -28.64
CA ASN A 149 -5.67 -4.33 -29.08
C ASN A 149 -4.66 -3.19 -29.17
N THR A 150 -5.11 -1.93 -29.29
CA THR A 150 -4.24 -0.74 -29.34
C THR A 150 -4.46 0.20 -28.16
N GLY A 151 -5.60 0.07 -27.46
CA GLY A 151 -6.05 1.01 -26.44
C GLY A 151 -6.52 2.36 -27.01
N LYS A 152 -6.61 2.51 -28.34
CA LYS A 152 -7.00 3.73 -29.02
C LYS A 152 -8.51 3.90 -29.11
N TRP A 153 -8.98 5.15 -29.16
CA TRP A 153 -10.41 5.49 -29.16
C TRP A 153 -10.85 5.98 -30.54
N GLU A 154 -12.03 5.53 -30.98
CA GLU A 154 -12.66 5.92 -32.24
C GLU A 154 -14.05 6.52 -32.01
N ASN A 155 -14.43 7.50 -32.86
CA ASN A 155 -15.80 8.00 -32.94
C ASN A 155 -16.62 7.09 -33.86
N VAL A 156 -17.77 6.63 -33.39
CA VAL A 156 -18.68 5.71 -34.07
C VAL A 156 -20.14 6.15 -33.88
N SER A 157 -21.04 5.66 -34.73
CA SER A 157 -22.47 5.95 -34.63
C SER A 157 -23.08 5.31 -33.38
N CYS A 158 -23.92 6.08 -32.67
CA CYS A 158 -24.79 5.58 -31.59
C CYS A 158 -26.03 4.85 -32.12
N LEU A 159 -26.44 5.11 -33.36
CA LEU A 159 -27.75 4.74 -33.92
C LEU A 159 -27.71 3.54 -34.88
N ASP A 160 -26.56 3.25 -35.47
CA ASP A 160 -26.40 2.08 -36.34
C ASP A 160 -26.41 0.78 -35.51
N ASP A 161 -26.62 -0.37 -36.17
CA ASP A 161 -26.51 -1.72 -35.58
C ASP A 161 -25.03 -2.11 -35.26
N VAL A 162 -24.20 -1.13 -34.89
CA VAL A 162 -22.84 -1.33 -34.38
C VAL A 162 -22.94 -1.91 -32.97
N GLU A 163 -22.31 -3.06 -32.77
CA GLU A 163 -22.25 -3.71 -31.47
C GLU A 163 -20.81 -3.82 -30.96
N ASN A 164 -20.58 -3.37 -29.72
CA ASN A 164 -19.29 -3.42 -29.04
C ASN A 164 -19.40 -4.15 -27.70
N GLY A 165 -18.27 -4.57 -27.13
CA GLY A 165 -18.17 -5.12 -25.77
C GLY A 165 -18.56 -4.07 -24.72
N VAL A 166 -18.96 -4.54 -23.53
CA VAL A 166 -19.50 -3.68 -22.47
C VAL A 166 -18.75 -3.94 -21.18
N ILE A 167 -18.26 -2.86 -20.56
CA ILE A 167 -17.70 -2.87 -19.20
C ILE A 167 -18.52 -1.87 -18.37
N CYS A 168 -19.12 -2.37 -17.30
CA CYS A 168 -19.81 -1.54 -16.31
C CYS A 168 -18.86 -1.22 -15.16
N GLU A 169 -19.06 -0.07 -14.52
CA GLU A 169 -18.13 0.45 -13.53
C GLU A 169 -18.81 0.94 -12.25
N ALA A 170 -18.13 0.75 -11.11
CA ALA A 170 -18.55 1.24 -9.82
C ALA A 170 -17.35 1.80 -9.04
N VAL A 171 -17.53 2.94 -8.37
CA VAL A 171 -16.60 3.41 -7.33
C VAL A 171 -16.59 2.39 -6.18
N GLN A 172 -15.41 2.04 -5.65
CA GLN A 172 -15.30 1.14 -4.50
C GLN A 172 -16.05 1.72 -3.29
N LYS A 173 -16.78 0.86 -2.58
CA LYS A 173 -17.41 1.28 -1.34
C LYS A 173 -16.34 1.40 -0.27
N ALA A 174 -15.96 2.64 0.01
CA ALA A 174 -15.04 2.98 1.10
C ALA A 174 -15.53 2.32 2.40
N GLU A 175 -14.88 1.24 2.80
CA GLU A 175 -15.10 0.54 4.06
C GLU A 175 -15.02 1.59 5.17
N LYS A 176 -16.12 1.80 5.91
CA LYS A 176 -16.08 2.60 7.13
C LYS A 176 -15.38 1.76 8.18
N VAL A 177 -14.06 1.70 8.05
CA VAL A 177 -13.17 0.77 8.75
C VAL A 177 -13.62 0.69 10.19
N LYS A 178 -14.11 -0.50 10.58
CA LYS A 178 -14.54 -0.79 11.96
C LYS A 178 -13.31 -0.97 12.86
N GLN A 179 -12.41 0.00 12.80
CA GLN A 179 -11.28 0.17 13.69
C GLN A 179 -11.82 0.10 15.12
N LYS A 180 -11.48 -0.99 15.82
CA LYS A 180 -11.08 -0.86 17.22
C LYS A 180 -9.70 -0.19 17.16
N PRO A 181 -9.59 1.15 17.34
CA PRO A 181 -8.29 1.83 17.22
C PRO A 181 -7.26 1.20 18.16
N ASN A 182 -7.73 0.71 19.31
CA ASN A 182 -7.00 -0.04 20.32
C ASN A 182 -6.18 -1.23 19.76
N VAL A 183 -6.59 -1.91 18.68
CA VAL A 183 -5.85 -3.07 18.15
C VAL A 183 -4.67 -2.60 17.32
N LEU A 184 -4.91 -1.81 16.27
CA LEU A 184 -3.85 -1.27 15.41
C LEU A 184 -2.84 -0.42 16.22
N LEU A 185 -3.33 0.43 17.12
CA LEU A 185 -2.49 1.25 17.99
C LEU A 185 -1.66 0.38 18.95
N SER A 186 -2.26 -0.67 19.54
CA SER A 186 -1.52 -1.60 20.40
C SER A 186 -0.43 -2.35 19.63
N THR A 187 -0.72 -2.88 18.44
CA THR A 187 0.28 -3.57 17.60
C THR A 187 1.43 -2.65 17.20
N LEU A 188 1.15 -1.41 16.77
CA LEU A 188 2.18 -0.43 16.44
C LEU A 188 3.03 -0.03 17.66
N VAL A 189 2.40 0.20 18.82
CA VAL A 189 3.10 0.48 20.07
C VAL A 189 3.98 -0.69 20.50
N ILE A 190 3.48 -1.92 20.50
CA ILE A 190 4.24 -3.14 20.84
C ILE A 190 5.46 -3.29 19.93
N LEU A 191 5.30 -3.14 18.61
CA LEU A 191 6.41 -3.21 17.65
C LEU A 191 7.46 -2.12 17.90
N SER A 192 7.03 -0.88 18.20
CA SER A 192 7.96 0.21 18.54
C SER A 192 8.75 -0.07 19.82
N VAL A 193 8.09 -0.59 20.87
CA VAL A 193 8.72 -0.92 22.15
C VAL A 193 9.72 -2.07 21.98
N VAL A 194 9.37 -3.13 21.26
CA VAL A 194 10.28 -4.24 20.97
C VAL A 194 11.50 -3.77 20.15
N GLY A 195 11.30 -2.90 19.17
CA GLY A 195 12.39 -2.29 18.40
C GLY A 195 13.34 -1.46 19.28
N ILE A 196 12.80 -0.59 20.14
CA ILE A 196 13.58 0.22 21.08
C ILE A 196 14.39 -0.65 22.04
N MET A 197 13.79 -1.72 22.59
CA MET A 197 14.48 -2.64 23.49
C MET A 197 15.63 -3.39 22.78
N GLY A 198 15.41 -3.85 21.55
CA GLY A 198 16.43 -4.50 20.73
C GLY A 198 17.61 -3.58 20.41
N VAL A 199 17.34 -2.35 19.95
CA VAL A 199 18.37 -1.33 19.69
C VAL A 199 19.15 -0.98 20.96
N SER A 200 18.46 -0.83 22.10
CA SER A 200 19.09 -0.53 23.39
C SER A 200 20.06 -1.64 23.84
N ALA A 201 19.68 -2.91 23.67
CA ALA A 201 20.54 -4.06 23.98
C ALA A 201 21.77 -4.12 23.07
N VAL A 202 21.62 -3.84 21.77
CA VAL A 202 22.75 -3.78 20.81
C VAL A 202 23.72 -2.64 21.15
N ILE A 203 23.21 -1.44 21.45
CA ILE A 203 24.03 -0.30 21.87
C ILE A 203 24.80 -0.63 23.16
N TRP A 204 24.14 -1.23 24.15
CA TRP A 204 24.78 -1.64 25.40
C TRP A 204 25.90 -2.68 25.17
N PHE A 205 25.66 -3.69 24.34
CA PHE A 205 26.66 -4.72 24.00
C PHE A 205 27.87 -4.13 23.24
N LEU A 206 27.65 -3.20 22.31
CA LEU A 206 28.73 -2.48 21.62
C LEU A 206 29.54 -1.60 22.58
N HIS A 207 28.88 -0.93 23.52
CA HIS A 207 29.54 -0.11 24.54
C HIS A 207 30.34 -0.96 25.54
N GLN A 208 29.82 -2.12 25.94
CA GLN A 208 30.54 -3.11 26.75
C GLN A 208 31.81 -3.59 26.03
N LYS A 209 31.71 -3.92 24.73
CA LYS A 209 32.86 -4.31 23.90
C LYS A 209 33.90 -3.21 23.78
N HIS A 210 33.50 -1.94 23.75
CA HIS A 210 34.42 -0.80 23.69
C HIS A 210 35.17 -0.59 25.02
N ASN A 211 34.48 -0.66 26.16
CA ASN A 211 35.08 -0.41 27.48
C ASN A 211 36.10 -1.48 27.92
N ILE A 212 36.03 -2.71 27.39
CA ILE A 212 37.01 -3.78 27.67
C ILE A 212 38.42 -3.43 27.16
N GLY A 213 38.55 -2.46 26.24
CA GLY A 213 39.83 -2.02 25.67
C GLY A 213 40.64 -1.01 26.51
N SER A 214 40.21 -0.62 27.72
CA SER A 214 40.86 0.46 28.49
C SER A 214 41.02 0.17 29.99
N THR A 215 41.74 -0.90 30.33
CA THR A 215 42.25 -1.13 31.69
C THR A 215 43.68 -0.58 31.79
N ILE A 216 43.83 0.59 32.43
CA ILE A 216 45.14 1.20 32.67
C ILE A 216 45.94 0.37 33.68
N LEU A 217 47.13 -0.10 33.28
CA LEU A 217 48.09 -0.71 34.20
C LEU A 217 48.76 0.36 35.06
N THR A 218 48.30 0.51 36.31
CA THR A 218 49.03 1.26 37.33
C THR A 218 50.21 0.43 37.81
N ALA A 219 51.40 0.69 37.27
CA ALA A 219 52.65 0.15 37.81
C ALA A 219 52.91 0.76 39.20
N PHE A 220 52.89 -0.09 40.24
CA PHE A 220 53.31 0.29 41.58
C PHE A 220 54.72 -0.25 41.86
N GLU A 221 55.69 0.66 41.90
CA GLU A 221 57.08 0.41 42.26
C GLU A 221 57.18 -0.16 43.69
N TYR A 222 57.90 -1.27 43.89
CA TYR A 222 57.95 -1.97 45.18
C TYR A 222 59.36 -2.02 45.76
N HIS A 223 59.63 -1.20 46.79
CA HIS A 223 60.92 -1.13 47.48
C HIS A 223 60.86 -1.76 48.89
N PRO A 224 61.61 -2.84 49.18
CA PRO A 224 61.59 -3.52 50.49
C PRO A 224 62.78 -3.14 51.40
N PRO A 225 62.54 -2.97 52.71
CA PRO A 225 63.60 -3.02 53.73
C PRO A 225 63.40 -4.15 54.78
N PHE A 226 64.42 -5.00 54.88
CA PHE A 226 64.92 -5.77 56.05
C PHE A 226 64.04 -6.03 57.31
N ARG A 227 63.87 -7.35 57.63
CA ARG A 227 64.16 -8.07 58.91
C ARG A 227 63.45 -7.59 60.23
N VAL A 228 63.18 -8.43 61.24
CA VAL A 228 63.59 -9.81 61.63
C VAL A 228 62.52 -10.48 62.57
N LEU A 229 62.73 -11.75 62.97
CA LEU A 229 62.31 -12.49 64.21
C LEU A 229 61.45 -11.74 65.29
N ASP A 230 60.55 -12.32 66.11
CA ASP A 230 60.20 -13.71 66.54
C ASP A 230 58.86 -13.67 67.40
N THR A 231 58.25 -14.63 68.15
CA THR A 231 58.45 -16.05 68.59
C THR A 231 57.06 -16.70 68.94
N ASP A 232 57.00 -18.04 69.10
CA ASP A 232 56.11 -18.94 69.91
C ASP A 232 54.67 -18.60 70.41
N GLN A 233 53.72 -19.46 69.99
CA GLN A 233 52.88 -20.42 70.77
C GLN A 233 52.02 -20.01 72.02
N SER A 234 50.89 -20.74 72.19
CA SER A 234 49.90 -20.80 73.32
C SER A 234 48.62 -19.94 73.15
N CYS A 235 47.42 -20.28 73.67
CA CYS A 235 46.93 -21.51 74.37
C CYS A 235 45.38 -21.71 74.25
N LEU A 236 44.85 -22.76 74.89
CA LEU A 236 43.44 -23.23 74.89
C LEU A 236 42.46 -22.44 75.79
N VAL A 237 41.15 -22.53 75.48
CA VAL A 237 40.02 -22.70 76.45
C VAL A 237 38.95 -23.62 75.78
N GLU A 238 38.12 -24.32 76.59
CA GLU A 238 37.21 -25.43 76.20
C GLU A 238 35.82 -25.33 76.92
N ALA A 239 34.94 -26.33 76.75
CA ALA A 239 33.55 -26.49 77.26
C ALA A 239 32.46 -25.65 76.53
N GLU A 240 31.16 -26.01 76.50
CA GLU A 240 30.31 -26.97 77.26
C GLU A 240 29.18 -27.46 76.29
N GLU A 241 28.98 -28.73 75.91
CA GLU A 241 28.44 -29.95 76.59
C GLU A 241 26.89 -30.13 76.53
N THR A 242 26.42 -31.39 76.50
CA THR A 242 25.03 -31.94 76.60
C THR A 242 24.09 -31.92 75.37
N ASP A 243 23.24 -32.93 75.09
CA ASP A 243 23.32 -34.39 75.31
C ASP A 243 22.32 -35.18 74.38
N SER A 244 22.43 -36.51 74.37
CA SER A 244 21.61 -37.65 73.89
C SER A 244 20.11 -37.44 73.54
N VAL A 245 19.53 -38.05 72.48
CA VAL A 245 19.38 -39.51 72.10
C VAL A 245 18.35 -40.22 73.02
N PRO A 246 17.38 -41.02 72.51
CA PRO A 246 17.45 -41.90 71.33
C PRO A 246 16.43 -41.69 70.19
#